data_AF-A0A3N4JCG0-F1
#
_entry.id   AF-A0A3N4JCG0-F1
#
_cell.length_a   1.000
_cell.length_b   1.000
_cell.length_c   1.000
_cell.angle_alpha   90.00
_cell.angle_beta   90.00
_cell.angle_gamma   90.00
#
_symmetry.space_group_name_H-M   'P 1'
#
loop_
_entity.id
_entity.type
_entity.pdbx_description
1 polymer ?
#
loop_
_entity_poly.entity_id
_entity_poly.type
_entity_poly.pdbx_seq_one_letter_code
_entity_poly.pdbx_strand_id
1 'polypeptide(L)'
;MCREKAAGMGLGHELRDVGGRTFQGIASRKEPDTAFKPSSRPLESNWPTVVFECGVSESLKRLTVDSRWWLDNSAGGVKIVLLFSISKAARSIHIEKWEMLTVQNPHATPANPHPFVTRPTKIHEVDIAGPVALAP
;
A
#
# COMPACT_ATOMS: atom_id res chain seq x y z
N MET A 1 -8.55 12.83 -9.84
CA MET A 1 -9.41 11.64 -10.02
C MET A 1 -10.06 11.11 -8.72
N CYS A 2 -9.33 10.47 -7.78
CA CYS A 2 -9.95 9.91 -6.56
C CYS A 2 -10.60 10.97 -5.65
N ARG A 3 -9.94 12.13 -5.49
CA ARG A 3 -10.50 13.27 -4.75
C ARG A 3 -11.77 13.83 -5.38
N GLU A 4 -11.83 13.98 -6.70
CA GLU A 4 -13.05 14.44 -7.38
C GLU A 4 -14.21 13.45 -7.18
N LYS A 5 -13.94 12.15 -7.26
CA LYS A 5 -14.95 11.11 -6.99
C LYS A 5 -15.45 11.18 -5.54
N ALA A 6 -14.54 11.33 -4.58
CA ALA A 6 -14.92 11.53 -3.17
C ALA A 6 -15.75 12.81 -2.98
N ALA A 7 -15.42 13.90 -3.68
CA ALA A 7 -16.22 15.13 -3.68
C ALA A 7 -17.63 14.90 -4.24
N GLY A 8 -17.76 14.14 -5.34
CA GLY A 8 -19.06 13.74 -5.89
C GLY A 8 -19.91 12.87 -4.95
N MET A 9 -19.28 12.20 -3.97
CA MET A 9 -19.95 11.44 -2.90
C MET A 9 -20.24 12.29 -1.65
N GLY A 10 -19.97 13.60 -1.68
CA GLY A 10 -20.11 14.49 -0.51
C GLY A 10 -18.96 14.39 0.51
N LEU A 11 -17.89 13.65 0.20
CA LEU A 11 -16.74 13.42 1.09
C LEU A 11 -15.51 14.27 0.73
N GLY A 12 -15.67 15.28 -0.13
CA GLY A 12 -14.56 16.09 -0.64
C GLY A 12 -13.77 16.86 0.42
N HIS A 13 -14.41 17.15 1.56
CA HIS A 13 -13.78 17.79 2.72
C HIS A 13 -13.29 16.79 3.76
N GLU A 14 -13.68 15.52 3.66
CA GLU A 14 -13.34 14.47 4.64
C GLU A 14 -12.06 13.72 4.26
N LEU A 15 -11.68 13.71 2.98
CA LEU A 15 -10.50 13.03 2.48
C LEU A 15 -9.44 14.04 2.02
N ARG A 16 -8.24 13.93 2.60
CA ARG A 16 -7.06 14.72 2.18
C ARG A 16 -6.11 13.84 1.41
N ASP A 17 -5.69 14.36 0.27
CA ASP A 17 -4.50 13.89 -0.43
C ASP A 17 -3.26 14.34 0.37
N VAL A 18 -2.33 13.41 0.59
CA VAL A 18 -1.08 13.67 1.30
C VAL A 18 -0.03 14.29 0.37
N GLY A 19 -0.15 14.11 -0.95
CA GLY A 19 0.81 14.56 -1.95
C GLY A 19 2.18 13.87 -1.83
N GLY A 20 3.19 14.43 -2.51
CA GLY A 20 4.60 13.99 -2.46
C GLY A 20 5.30 14.41 -1.17
N ARG A 21 4.84 13.87 -0.03
CA ARG A 21 5.43 14.15 1.29
C ARG A 21 6.31 12.99 1.74
N THR A 22 7.51 13.31 2.19
CA THR A 22 8.41 12.35 2.80
C THR A 22 8.04 12.09 4.26
N PHE A 23 7.86 10.82 4.62
CA PHE A 23 7.64 10.34 5.99
C PHE A 23 8.92 9.73 6.56
N GLN A 24 9.15 9.95 7.85
CA GLN A 24 10.30 9.42 8.59
C GLN A 24 9.90 8.11 9.30
N GLY A 25 10.55 7.01 8.91
CA GLY A 25 10.50 5.75 9.65
C GLY A 25 11.65 5.63 10.66
N ILE A 26 11.86 4.44 11.20
CA ILE A 26 12.88 4.20 12.24
C ILE A 26 14.30 4.44 11.71
N ALA A 27 14.62 3.88 10.54
CA ALA A 27 15.97 3.90 9.98
C ALA A 27 16.09 4.61 8.62
N SER A 28 14.96 4.93 7.98
CA SER A 28 14.94 5.54 6.65
C SER A 28 13.72 6.43 6.46
N ARG A 29 13.64 7.10 5.31
CA ARG A 29 12.55 7.98 4.91
C ARG A 29 11.95 7.47 3.61
N LYS A 30 10.65 7.69 3.41
CA LYS A 30 9.97 7.34 2.16
C LYS A 30 8.88 8.34 1.80
N GLU A 31 8.70 8.57 0.52
CA GLU A 31 7.63 9.39 -0.04
C GLU A 31 6.70 8.48 -0.84
N PRO A 32 5.36 8.59 -0.68
CA PRO A 32 4.42 7.77 -1.41
C PRO A 32 4.20 8.34 -2.81
N ASP A 33 3.90 7.49 -3.79
CA ASP A 33 3.46 7.98 -5.10
C ASP A 33 2.12 8.70 -4.99
N THR A 34 1.21 8.17 -4.15
CA THR A 34 -0.05 8.82 -3.75
C THR A 34 -0.51 8.26 -2.42
N ALA A 35 -1.09 9.10 -1.55
CA ALA A 35 -1.66 8.60 -0.29
C ALA A 35 -2.80 9.49 0.20
N PHE A 36 -3.70 8.91 1.00
CA PHE A 36 -4.85 9.63 1.55
C PHE A 36 -4.98 9.45 3.05
N LYS A 37 -5.45 10.51 3.73
CA LYS A 37 -5.80 10.53 5.14
C LYS A 37 -7.13 11.25 5.37
N PRO A 38 -7.88 10.91 6.43
CA PRO A 38 -9.05 11.67 6.82
C PRO A 38 -8.66 13.07 7.30
N SER A 39 -9.54 14.04 7.05
CA SER A 39 -9.37 15.43 7.46
C SER A 39 -9.29 15.64 8.97
N SER A 40 -9.81 14.68 9.75
CA SER A 40 -9.67 14.63 11.21
C SER A 40 -8.21 14.47 11.68
N ARG A 41 -7.27 14.14 10.77
CA ARG A 41 -5.83 14.15 10.99
C ARG A 41 -5.16 15.27 10.19
N PRO A 42 -5.25 16.53 10.67
CA PRO A 42 -4.94 17.69 9.86
C PRO A 42 -3.44 17.97 9.75
N LEU A 43 -2.61 17.42 10.64
CA LEU A 43 -1.18 17.72 10.63
C LEU A 43 -0.52 17.01 9.45
N GLU A 44 0.37 17.71 8.77
CA GLU A 44 1.14 17.18 7.64
C GLU A 44 1.89 15.91 8.01
N SER A 45 2.46 15.86 9.23
CA SER A 45 3.17 14.71 9.78
C SER A 45 2.28 13.52 10.16
N ASN A 46 0.95 13.67 10.15
CA ASN A 46 0.06 12.54 10.39
C ASN A 46 0.14 11.56 9.23
N TRP A 47 0.44 10.30 9.56
CA TRP A 47 0.50 9.20 8.61
C TRP A 47 -0.80 9.05 7.79
N PRO A 48 -0.67 8.69 6.49
CA PRO A 48 -1.81 8.30 5.67
C PRO A 48 -2.51 7.06 6.22
N THR A 49 -3.78 6.88 5.87
CA THR A 49 -4.50 5.61 6.11
C THR A 49 -4.33 4.65 4.94
N VAL A 50 -4.35 5.16 3.71
CA VAL A 50 -4.17 4.36 2.49
C VAL A 50 -3.01 4.93 1.69
N VAL A 51 -2.09 4.07 1.29
CA VAL A 51 -0.93 4.40 0.45
C VAL A 51 -1.00 3.63 -0.86
N PHE A 52 -0.62 4.29 -1.94
CA PHE A 52 -0.51 3.74 -3.29
C PHE A 52 0.96 3.83 -3.70
N GLU A 53 1.54 2.72 -4.13
CA GLU A 53 2.87 2.66 -4.75
C GLU A 53 2.74 2.02 -6.13
N CYS A 54 3.36 2.62 -7.13
CA CYS A 54 3.20 2.25 -8.52
C CYS A 54 4.55 2.20 -9.22
N GLY A 55 4.88 1.04 -9.77
CA GLY A 55 6.13 0.83 -10.51
C GLY A 55 5.89 0.36 -11.93
N VAL A 56 6.45 1.07 -12.91
CA VAL A 56 6.59 0.59 -14.29
C VAL A 56 7.99 -0.03 -14.42
N SER A 57 8.07 -1.31 -14.80
CA SER A 57 9.34 -2.05 -14.90
C SER A 57 10.13 -2.21 -13.59
N GLU A 58 9.67 -1.60 -12.50
CA GLU A 58 10.17 -1.89 -11.16
C GLU A 58 9.75 -3.30 -10.75
N SER A 59 10.69 -4.05 -10.18
CA SER A 59 10.39 -5.42 -9.74
C SER A 59 9.34 -5.39 -8.65
N LEU A 60 8.33 -6.27 -8.73
CA LEU A 60 7.34 -6.47 -7.68
C LEU A 60 7.98 -6.64 -6.29
N LYS A 61 9.15 -7.28 -6.22
CA LYS A 61 9.95 -7.43 -4.99
C LYS A 61 10.26 -6.10 -4.29
N ARG A 62 10.56 -5.04 -5.05
CA ARG A 62 10.87 -3.71 -4.51
C ARG A 62 9.62 -3.04 -3.97
N LEU A 63 8.52 -3.09 -4.72
CA LEU A 63 7.20 -2.63 -4.27
C LEU A 63 6.73 -3.38 -3.00
N THR A 64 7.01 -4.69 -2.88
CA THR A 64 6.72 -5.45 -1.66
C THR A 64 7.51 -4.92 -0.47
N VAL A 65 8.81 -4.58 -0.63
CA VAL A 65 9.60 -3.95 0.44
C VAL A 65 8.99 -2.62 0.85
N ASP A 66 8.50 -1.85 -0.11
CA ASP A 66 7.84 -0.57 0.12
C ASP A 66 6.54 -0.72 0.92
N SER A 67 5.70 -1.71 0.59
CA SER A 67 4.48 -1.98 1.37
C SER A 67 4.77 -2.32 2.84
N ARG A 68 5.80 -3.13 3.07
CA ARG A 68 6.24 -3.50 4.42
C ARG A 68 6.74 -2.28 5.16
N TRP A 69 7.55 -1.46 4.51
CA TRP A 69 8.07 -0.24 5.10
C TRP A 69 6.94 0.66 5.63
N TRP A 70 5.90 0.91 4.83
CA TRP A 70 4.77 1.74 5.24
C TRP A 70 4.00 1.16 6.43
N LEU A 71 3.73 -0.14 6.40
CA LEU A 71 2.95 -0.81 7.46
C LEU A 71 3.74 -0.92 8.77
N ASP A 72 5.02 -1.27 8.70
CA ASP A 72 5.87 -1.45 9.88
C ASP A 72 6.25 -0.12 10.54
N ASN A 73 6.51 0.94 9.77
CA ASN A 73 7.03 2.20 10.31
C ASN A 73 5.94 3.19 10.74
N SER A 74 4.69 3.01 10.29
CA SER A 74 3.63 3.98 10.54
C SER A 74 3.00 3.89 11.94
N ALA A 75 3.45 2.96 12.78
CA ALA A 75 2.84 2.65 14.08
C ALA A 75 1.31 2.43 13.98
N GLY A 76 0.88 1.79 12.89
CA GLY A 76 -0.53 1.54 12.60
C GLY A 76 -1.29 2.75 12.03
N GLY A 77 -0.62 3.84 11.68
CA GLY A 77 -1.24 4.96 10.95
C GLY A 77 -1.71 4.54 9.56
N VAL A 78 -0.86 3.81 8.83
CA VAL A 78 -1.19 3.18 7.56
C VAL A 78 -1.94 1.88 7.83
N LYS A 79 -3.09 1.72 7.17
CA LYS A 79 -3.95 0.55 7.29
C LYS A 79 -3.89 -0.32 6.05
N ILE A 80 -3.79 0.31 4.88
CA ILE A 80 -3.77 -0.37 3.58
C ILE A 80 -2.64 0.21 2.74
N VAL A 81 -1.87 -0.66 2.10
CA VAL A 81 -0.99 -0.30 0.98
C VAL A 81 -1.47 -1.04 -0.27
N LEU A 82 -1.69 -0.30 -1.35
CA LEU A 82 -2.01 -0.84 -2.66
C LEU A 82 -0.79 -0.71 -3.57
N LEU A 83 -0.27 -1.84 -4.04
CA LEU A 83 0.83 -1.89 -4.98
C LEU A 83 0.28 -2.06 -6.39
N PHE A 84 0.84 -1.31 -7.34
CA PHE A 84 0.52 -1.42 -8.77
C PHE A 84 1.82 -1.72 -9.53
N SER A 85 2.02 -2.97 -9.91
CA SER A 85 3.12 -3.37 -10.78
C SER A 85 2.63 -3.41 -12.22
N ILE A 86 3.16 -2.54 -13.06
CA ILE A 86 2.70 -2.36 -14.44
C ILE A 86 3.75 -2.93 -15.40
N SER A 87 3.32 -3.89 -16.22
CA SER A 87 4.12 -4.44 -17.32
C SER A 87 3.64 -3.87 -18.65
N LYS A 88 4.43 -2.97 -19.23
CA LYS A 88 4.16 -2.44 -20.58
C LYS A 88 4.25 -3.53 -21.65
N ALA A 89 5.27 -4.41 -21.54
CA ALA A 89 5.49 -5.49 -22.49
C ALA A 89 4.35 -6.51 -22.47
N ALA A 90 3.92 -6.94 -21.28
CA ALA A 90 2.81 -7.88 -21.14
C ALA A 90 1.43 -7.20 -21.25
N ARG A 91 1.38 -5.86 -21.35
CA ARG A 91 0.16 -5.05 -21.32
C ARG A 91 -0.74 -5.41 -20.15
N SER A 92 -0.15 -5.56 -18.96
CA SER A 92 -0.84 -6.00 -17.76
C SER A 92 -0.54 -5.12 -16.55
N ILE A 93 -1.46 -5.16 -15.58
CA ILE A 93 -1.33 -4.53 -14.27
C ILE A 93 -1.56 -5.62 -13.22
N HIS A 94 -0.59 -5.83 -12.36
CA HIS A 94 -0.72 -6.65 -11.16
C HIS A 94 -0.93 -5.74 -9.95
N ILE A 95 -2.00 -5.98 -9.21
CA ILE A 95 -2.37 -5.19 -8.04
C ILE A 95 -2.28 -6.07 -6.80
N GLU A 96 -1.59 -5.61 -5.76
CA GLU A 96 -1.59 -6.27 -4.45
C GLU A 96 -2.18 -5.36 -3.37
N LYS A 97 -2.97 -5.94 -2.47
CA LYS A 97 -3.46 -5.27 -1.26
C LYS A 97 -2.74 -5.83 -0.04
N TRP A 98 -2.09 -4.94 0.71
CA TRP A 98 -1.33 -5.26 1.91
C TRP A 98 -1.92 -4.59 3.15
N GLU A 99 -1.99 -5.34 4.25
CA GLU A 99 -2.44 -4.87 5.57
C GLU A 99 -1.59 -5.48 6.69
N MET A 100 -1.68 -4.93 7.90
CA MET A 100 -1.15 -5.59 9.10
C MET A 100 -2.13 -6.65 9.57
N LEU A 101 -1.75 -7.92 9.45
CA LEU A 101 -2.55 -9.04 9.95
C LEU A 101 -1.81 -9.84 11.01
N THR A 102 -2.56 -10.29 12.01
CA THR A 102 -2.12 -11.32 12.96
C THR A 102 -2.29 -12.68 12.30
N VAL A 103 -1.17 -13.31 11.95
CA VAL A 103 -1.11 -14.62 11.29
C VAL A 103 -0.41 -15.63 12.18
N GLN A 104 -0.57 -16.92 11.87
CA GLN A 104 0.22 -17.96 12.52
C GLN A 104 1.71 -17.68 12.35
N ASN A 105 2.46 -17.81 13.44
CA ASN A 105 3.89 -17.54 13.42
C ASN A 105 4.62 -18.72 12.73
N PRO A 106 5.16 -18.54 11.51
CA PRO A 106 5.87 -19.61 10.82
C PRO A 106 7.19 -19.98 11.52
N HIS A 107 7.66 -19.15 12.45
CA HIS A 107 8.89 -19.36 13.22
C HIS A 107 8.59 -19.67 14.70
N ALA A 108 7.41 -20.22 15.00
CA ALA A 108 7.11 -20.72 16.33
C ALA A 108 8.11 -21.84 16.66
N THR A 109 8.81 -21.69 17.78
CA THR A 109 9.78 -22.67 18.29
C THR A 109 9.51 -22.92 19.76
N PRO A 110 10.00 -24.03 20.34
CA PRO A 110 9.86 -24.27 21.78
C PRO A 110 10.39 -23.13 22.65
N ALA A 111 11.45 -22.43 22.19
CA ALA A 111 12.05 -21.28 22.87
C ALA A 111 11.27 -19.96 22.68
N ASN A 112 10.40 -19.87 21.66
CA ASN A 112 9.54 -18.72 21.42
C ASN A 112 8.12 -19.20 21.07
N PRO A 113 7.29 -19.53 22.08
CA PRO A 113 6.03 -20.22 21.88
C PRO A 113 4.92 -19.29 21.36
N HIS A 114 5.22 -18.05 20.96
CA HIS A 114 4.22 -17.12 20.43
C HIS A 114 3.61 -17.67 19.14
N PRO A 115 2.35 -18.16 19.19
CA PRO A 115 1.76 -18.90 18.07
C PRO A 115 1.29 -17.96 16.96
N PHE A 116 1.21 -16.66 17.25
CA PHE A 116 0.77 -15.63 16.31
C PHE A 116 1.73 -14.46 16.29
N VAL A 117 1.75 -13.77 15.15
CA VAL A 117 2.58 -12.59 14.93
C VAL A 117 1.83 -11.63 14.02
N THR A 118 1.82 -10.36 14.39
CA THR A 118 1.29 -9.29 13.52
C THR A 118 2.38 -8.84 12.58
N ARG A 119 2.14 -8.92 11.27
CA ARG A 119 3.09 -8.51 10.24
C ARG A 119 2.39 -8.01 8.98
N PRO A 120 3.09 -7.22 8.14
CA PRO A 120 2.59 -6.87 6.83
C PRO A 120 2.34 -8.13 6.00
N THR A 121 1.12 -8.27 5.53
CA THR A 121 0.65 -9.47 4.83
C THR A 121 -0.11 -9.06 3.58
N LYS A 122 0.19 -9.72 2.46
CA LYS A 122 -0.64 -9.62 1.26
C LYS A 122 -1.94 -10.35 1.51
N ILE A 123 -3.05 -9.62 1.47
CA ILE A 123 -4.37 -10.18 1.76
C ILE A 123 -5.20 -10.43 0.50
N HIS A 124 -4.82 -9.78 -0.60
CA HIS A 124 -5.50 -9.92 -1.87
C HIS A 124 -4.57 -9.54 -3.03
N GLU A 125 -4.80 -10.13 -4.18
CA GLU A 125 -4.15 -9.77 -5.43
C GLU A 125 -5.13 -9.85 -6.60
N VAL A 126 -4.91 -9.00 -7.60
CA VAL A 126 -5.71 -8.95 -8.82
C VAL A 126 -4.79 -8.73 -10.01
N ASP A 127 -4.95 -9.55 -11.05
CA ASP A 127 -4.31 -9.34 -12.34
C ASP A 127 -5.30 -8.78 -13.34
N ILE A 128 -4.91 -7.68 -13.97
CA ILE A 128 -5.64 -7.05 -15.07
C ILE A 128 -4.80 -7.21 -16.32
N ALA A 129 -5.22 -8.13 -17.20
CA ALA A 129 -4.59 -8.29 -18.51
C ALA A 129 -5.25 -7.37 -19.54
N GLY A 130 -4.44 -6.83 -20.45
CA GLY A 130 -4.93 -6.16 -21.65
C GLY A 130 -5.64 -7.16 -22.58
N PRO A 131 -6.40 -6.66 -23.58
CA PRO A 131 -7.07 -7.53 -24.54
C PRO A 131 -6.04 -8.43 -25.22
N VAL A 132 -6.27 -9.75 -25.20
CA VAL A 132 -5.54 -10.69 -26.04
C VAL A 132 -5.85 -10.28 -27.48
N ALA A 133 -4.82 -9.86 -28.23
CA ALA A 133 -5.00 -9.70 -29.66
C ALA A 133 -5.29 -11.09 -30.22
N LEU A 134 -6.53 -11.33 -30.66
CA LEU A 134 -6.84 -12.48 -31.50
C LEU A 134 -5.92 -12.35 -32.72
N ALA A 135 -5.07 -13.36 -32.94
CA ALA A 135 -4.23 -13.40 -34.13
C ALA A 135 -5.12 -13.34 -35.38
N PRO A 136 -4.67 -12.66 -36.46
CA PRO A 136 -5.41 -12.61 -37.72
C PRO A 136 -5.58 -13.98 -38.38
#